data_AF-E0XSR2-F1
#
_entry.id   AF-E0XSR2-F1
#
_cell.length_a   1.000
_cell.length_b   1.000
_cell.length_c   1.000
_cell.angle_alpha   90.00
_cell.angle_beta   90.00
_cell.angle_gamma   90.00
#
_symmetry.space_group_name_H-M   'P 1'
#
loop_
_entity.id
_entity.type
_entity.pdbx_description
1 polymer ?
#
loop_
_entity_poly.entity_id
_entity_poly.type
_entity_poly.pdbx_seq_one_letter_code
_entity_poly.pdbx_strand_id
1 'polypeptide(L)'
;MGVYRAIEQVETSRNVNRDPDPVFADYTIPFPISIGTMSGGDWASSVPDNMSMEGRMGIHPDESLEHARAEFEAAIEEAAQANPFLCEHPPVVEWWGGRFFPT
;
A
#
# COMPACT_ATOMS: atom_id res chain seq x y z
N MET A 1 -11.07 -6.98 -7.28
CA MET A 1 -9.62 -7.26 -7.03
C MET A 1 -9.39 -7.37 -5.53
N GLY A 2 -8.34 -8.04 -5.04
CA GLY A 2 -8.04 -8.11 -3.60
C GLY A 2 -7.16 -6.95 -3.14
N VAL A 3 -7.30 -6.49 -1.88
CA VAL A 3 -6.54 -5.34 -1.32
C VAL A 3 -5.04 -5.54 -1.44
N TYR A 4 -4.51 -6.72 -1.08
CA TYR A 4 -3.08 -7.01 -1.20
C TYR A 4 -2.56 -6.89 -2.65
N ARG A 5 -3.35 -7.33 -3.63
CA ARG A 5 -2.99 -7.19 -5.05
C ARG A 5 -2.96 -5.73 -5.49
N ALA A 6 -3.86 -4.90 -4.96
CA ALA A 6 -3.84 -3.47 -5.22
C ALA A 6 -2.55 -2.82 -4.67
N ILE A 7 -2.11 -3.24 -3.48
CA ILE A 7 -0.86 -2.78 -2.88
C ILE A 7 0.35 -3.16 -3.74
N GLU A 8 0.42 -4.40 -4.24
CA GLU A 8 1.49 -4.83 -5.18
C GLU A 8 1.49 -4.00 -6.48
N GLN A 9 0.31 -3.63 -6.98
CA GLN A 9 0.18 -2.81 -8.17
C GLN A 9 0.65 -1.37 -7.93
N VAL A 10 0.36 -0.79 -6.76
CA VAL A 10 0.87 0.53 -6.37
C VAL A 10 2.39 0.51 -6.24
N GLU A 11 2.98 -0.54 -5.67
CA GLU A 11 4.45 -0.68 -5.66
C GLU A 11 4.99 -0.73 -7.09
N THR A 12 4.39 -1.56 -7.94
CA THR A 12 4.81 -1.71 -9.33
C THR A 12 4.70 -0.39 -10.09
N SER A 13 3.57 0.33 -9.98
CA SER A 13 3.37 1.61 -10.66
C SER A 13 4.41 2.64 -10.21
N ARG A 14 4.68 2.72 -8.91
CA ARG A 14 5.63 3.67 -8.33
C ARG A 14 7.07 3.42 -8.76
N ASN A 15 7.44 2.17 -9.02
CA ASN A 15 8.79 1.79 -9.45
C ASN A 15 8.97 1.72 -10.99
N VAL A 16 7.88 1.64 -11.78
CA VAL A 16 7.94 1.58 -13.26
C VAL A 16 7.65 2.93 -13.93
N ASN A 17 6.74 3.73 -13.37
CA ASN A 17 6.22 4.94 -14.04
C ASN A 17 7.05 6.21 -13.77
N ARG A 18 8.24 6.08 -13.18
CA ARG A 18 9.12 7.23 -12.88
C ARG A 18 10.47 7.01 -13.53
N ASP A 19 11.04 8.10 -14.04
CA ASP A 19 12.37 8.05 -14.64
C ASP A 19 13.38 7.54 -13.61
N PRO A 20 14.22 6.55 -13.96
CA PRO A 20 15.21 6.03 -13.04
C PRO A 20 16.25 7.12 -12.77
N ASP A 21 16.17 7.76 -11.61
CA ASP A 21 17.23 8.62 -11.12
C ASP A 21 18.51 7.77 -10.99
N PRO A 22 19.66 8.22 -11.54
CA PRO A 22 20.94 7.52 -11.40
C PRO A 22 21.31 7.14 -9.96
N VAL A 23 20.83 7.89 -8.96
CA VAL A 23 21.04 7.59 -7.52
C VAL A 23 20.41 6.25 -7.12
N PHE A 24 19.34 5.84 -7.80
CA PHE A 24 18.62 4.60 -7.54
C PHE A 24 18.96 3.46 -8.49
N ALA A 25 19.94 3.64 -9.39
CA ALA A 25 20.24 2.68 -10.46
C ALA A 25 20.60 1.26 -9.98
N ASP A 26 21.18 1.14 -8.78
CA ASP A 26 21.56 -0.15 -8.19
C ASP A 26 20.39 -0.88 -7.49
N TYR A 27 19.24 -0.23 -7.35
CA TYR A 27 18.07 -0.78 -6.65
C TYR A 27 17.02 -1.29 -7.63
N THR A 28 16.64 -2.56 -7.51
CA THR A 28 15.56 -3.15 -8.32
C THR A 28 14.18 -2.57 -7.98
N ILE A 29 13.96 -2.23 -6.71
CA ILE A 29 12.71 -1.66 -6.19
C ILE A 29 13.10 -0.52 -5.23
N PRO A 30 13.43 0.67 -5.74
CA PRO A 30 13.88 1.80 -4.91
C PRO A 30 12.83 2.31 -3.92
N PHE A 31 11.54 2.16 -4.24
CA PHE A 31 10.43 2.63 -3.40
C PHE A 31 9.51 1.44 -3.04
N PRO A 32 9.96 0.53 -2.15
CA PRO A 32 9.20 -0.68 -1.84
C PRO A 32 8.00 -0.38 -0.94
N ILE A 33 6.92 -1.15 -1.11
CA ILE A 33 5.82 -1.25 -0.17
C ILE A 33 5.86 -2.63 0.45
N SER A 34 6.08 -2.68 1.77
CA SER A 34 6.21 -3.94 2.49
C SER A 34 5.13 -4.04 3.56
N ILE A 35 4.33 -5.10 3.48
CA ILE A 35 3.42 -5.51 4.56
C ILE A 35 4.18 -6.47 5.48
N GLY A 36 4.49 -6.00 6.68
CA GLY A 36 5.28 -6.76 7.67
C GLY A 36 4.42 -7.61 8.60
N THR A 37 3.18 -7.17 8.86
CA THR A 37 2.25 -7.86 9.76
C THR A 37 0.89 -7.98 9.09
N MET A 38 0.26 -9.14 9.23
CA MET A 38 -1.12 -9.37 8.83
C MET A 38 -1.82 -10.16 9.94
N SER A 39 -3.02 -9.75 10.32
CA SER A 39 -3.86 -10.48 11.26
C SER A 39 -5.32 -10.40 10.85
N GLY A 40 -6.10 -11.45 11.11
CA GLY A 40 -7.51 -11.48 10.76
C GLY A 40 -8.18 -12.79 11.15
N GLY A 41 -9.50 -12.73 11.31
CA GLY A 41 -10.31 -13.83 11.83
C GLY A 41 -10.09 -14.08 13.32
N ASP A 42 -11.08 -14.70 13.95
CA ASP A 42 -11.13 -14.98 15.39
C ASP A 42 -11.27 -16.48 15.70
N TRP A 43 -11.75 -17.27 14.73
CA TRP A 43 -12.02 -18.69 14.91
C TRP A 43 -11.82 -19.51 13.63
N ALA A 44 -11.23 -20.70 13.74
CA ALA A 44 -10.80 -21.52 12.60
C ALA A 44 -11.94 -22.02 11.69
N SER A 45 -13.18 -22.06 12.19
CA SER A 45 -14.36 -22.51 11.43
C SER A 45 -15.38 -21.40 11.17
N SER A 46 -15.02 -20.14 11.43
CA SER A 46 -15.83 -18.97 11.10
C SER A 46 -15.37 -18.37 9.77
N VAL A 47 -16.29 -17.74 9.05
CA VAL A 47 -15.90 -16.86 7.93
C VAL A 47 -15.26 -15.61 8.56
N PRO A 48 -14.01 -15.26 8.22
CA PRO A 48 -13.37 -14.08 8.78
C PRO A 48 -14.10 -12.81 8.32
N ASP A 49 -14.45 -11.96 9.29
CA ASP A 49 -15.13 -10.69 9.06
C ASP A 49 -14.19 -9.46 9.20
N ASN A 50 -12.95 -9.69 9.62
CA ASN A 50 -11.95 -8.66 9.82
C ASN A 50 -10.55 -9.11 9.36
N MET A 51 -9.76 -8.14 8.91
CA MET A 51 -8.34 -8.28 8.63
C MET A 51 -7.66 -6.92 8.76
N SER A 52 -6.47 -6.90 9.35
CA SER A 52 -5.55 -5.77 9.39
C SER A 52 -4.23 -6.13 8.72
N MET A 53 -3.64 -5.15 8.04
CA MET A 53 -2.34 -5.25 7.38
C MET A 53 -1.53 -4.03 7.77
N GLU A 54 -0.32 -4.25 8.26
CA GLU A 54 0.58 -3.19 8.70
C GLU A 54 1.88 -3.26 7.92
N GLY A 55 2.41 -2.10 7.54
CA GLY A 55 3.54 -2.04 6.65
C GLY A 55 4.17 -0.67 6.55
N ARG A 56 5.09 -0.55 5.60
CA ARG A 56 5.75 0.70 5.22
C ARG A 56 5.64 0.91 3.72
N MET A 57 5.63 2.18 3.32
CA MET A 57 5.68 2.58 1.92
C MET A 57 6.89 3.49 1.70
N GLY A 58 7.69 3.15 0.69
CA GLY A 58 8.76 4.01 0.16
C GLY A 58 8.17 5.20 -0.60
N ILE A 59 8.78 6.36 -0.41
CA ILE A 59 8.36 7.63 -1.01
C ILE A 59 9.53 8.19 -1.80
N HIS A 60 9.24 8.68 -3.00
CA HIS A 60 10.26 9.27 -3.87
C HIS A 60 10.75 10.61 -3.28
N PRO A 61 12.05 10.97 -3.40
CA PRO A 61 12.57 12.25 -2.90
C PRO A 61 11.79 13.49 -3.39
N ASP A 62 11.41 13.48 -4.67
CA ASP A 62 10.66 14.58 -5.30
C ASP A 62 9.13 14.51 -5.13
N GLU A 63 8.62 13.54 -4.37
CA GLU A 63 7.19 13.36 -4.15
C GLU A 63 6.77 13.90 -2.78
N SER A 64 5.64 14.61 -2.73
CA SER A 64 5.06 15.02 -1.45
C SER A 64 4.41 13.83 -0.74
N LEU A 65 4.48 13.84 0.59
CA LEU A 65 3.83 12.84 1.43
C LEU A 65 2.32 12.77 1.15
N GLU A 66 1.68 13.92 0.96
CA GLU A 66 0.25 14.01 0.67
C GLU A 66 -0.11 13.32 -0.65
N HIS A 67 0.71 13.49 -1.69
CA HIS A 67 0.48 12.85 -2.98
C HIS A 67 0.65 11.33 -2.88
N ALA A 68 1.73 10.87 -2.23
CA ALA A 68 1.99 9.44 -2.06
C ALA A 68 0.85 8.74 -1.30
N ARG A 69 0.34 9.39 -0.25
CA ARG A 69 -0.79 8.87 0.53
C ARG A 69 -2.08 8.84 -0.28
N ALA A 70 -2.38 9.91 -1.01
CA ALA A 70 -3.57 9.97 -1.86
C ALA A 70 -3.53 8.92 -2.98
N GLU A 71 -2.38 8.68 -3.59
CA GLU A 71 -2.22 7.59 -4.58
C GLU A 71 -2.53 6.22 -3.97
N PHE A 72 -1.96 5.93 -2.79
CA PHE A 72 -2.21 4.67 -2.09
C PHE A 72 -3.69 4.51 -1.71
N GLU A 73 -4.29 5.54 -1.09
CA GLU A 73 -5.70 5.54 -0.68
C GLU A 73 -6.64 5.34 -1.87
N ALA A 74 -6.40 6.02 -2.98
CA ALA A 74 -7.20 5.88 -4.20
C ALA A 74 -7.13 4.46 -4.78
N ALA A 75 -5.96 3.83 -4.77
CA ALA A 75 -5.81 2.45 -5.24
C ALA A 75 -6.54 1.45 -4.33
N ILE A 76 -6.54 1.66 -3.01
CA ILE A 76 -7.32 0.85 -2.08
C ILE A 76 -8.82 1.03 -2.31
N GLU A 77 -9.27 2.28 -2.52
CA GLU A 77 -10.67 2.58 -2.82
C GLU A 77 -11.13 1.93 -4.13
N GLU A 78 -10.35 2.03 -5.21
CA GLU A 78 -10.65 1.39 -6.49
C GLU A 78 -10.77 -0.14 -6.33
N ALA A 79 -9.84 -0.75 -5.59
CA ALA A 79 -9.87 -2.18 -5.33
C ALA A 79 -11.10 -2.59 -4.50
N ALA A 80 -11.51 -1.75 -3.54
CA ALA A 80 -12.69 -1.95 -2.73
C ALA A 80 -13.98 -1.86 -3.55
N GLN A 81 -14.12 -0.83 -4.41
CA GLN A 81 -15.26 -0.67 -5.31
C GLN A 81 -15.39 -1.84 -6.30
N ALA A 82 -14.26 -2.42 -6.72
CA ALA A 82 -14.22 -3.60 -7.59
C ALA A 82 -14.46 -4.95 -6.87
N ASN A 83 -14.88 -4.94 -5.60
CA ASN A 83 -15.16 -6.14 -4.81
C ASN A 83 -16.51 -5.98 -4.08
N PRO A 84 -17.49 -6.88 -4.29
CA PRO A 84 -18.82 -6.74 -3.69
C PRO A 84 -18.82 -6.58 -2.16
N PHE A 85 -17.97 -7.33 -1.45
CA PHE A 85 -17.91 -7.25 0.02
C PHE A 85 -17.25 -5.95 0.47
N LEU A 86 -16.14 -5.55 -0.15
CA LEU A 86 -15.41 -4.35 0.23
C LEU A 86 -16.12 -3.06 -0.21
N CYS A 87 -16.97 -3.10 -1.23
CA CYS A 87 -17.79 -1.98 -1.62
C CYS A 87 -18.81 -1.62 -0.53
N GLU A 88 -19.35 -2.61 0.17
CA GLU A 88 -20.24 -2.41 1.32
C GLU A 88 -19.48 -2.20 2.63
N HIS A 89 -18.24 -2.71 2.70
CA HIS A 89 -17.35 -2.64 3.86
C HIS A 89 -15.97 -2.09 3.46
N PRO A 90 -15.86 -0.78 3.18
CA PRO A 90 -14.62 -0.19 2.66
C PRO A 90 -13.47 -0.33 3.67
N PRO A 91 -12.28 -0.74 3.22
CA PRO A 91 -11.08 -0.74 4.06
C PRO A 91 -10.76 0.66 4.58
N VAL A 92 -10.29 0.73 5.83
CA VAL A 92 -9.78 1.98 6.42
C VAL A 92 -8.26 1.99 6.29
N VAL A 93 -7.71 3.08 5.74
CA VAL A 93 -6.27 3.31 5.66
C VAL A 93 -5.88 4.26 6.79
N GLU A 94 -4.90 3.85 7.61
CA GLU A 94 -4.36 4.68 8.69
C GLU A 94 -2.86 4.90 8.50
N TRP A 95 -2.43 6.15 8.69
CA TRP A 95 -1.02 6.52 8.63
C TRP A 95 -0.50 6.83 10.04
N TRP A 96 0.20 5.87 10.63
CA TRP A 96 0.81 5.99 11.95
C TRP A 96 2.32 5.67 11.88
N GLY A 97 3.07 6.00 12.92
CA GLY A 97 4.52 5.74 12.99
C GLY A 97 5.43 6.89 12.53
N GLY A 98 6.73 6.61 12.48
CA GLY A 98 7.79 7.59 12.24
C GLY A 98 8.00 7.93 10.76
N ARG A 99 8.37 9.18 10.48
CA ARG A 99 8.78 9.65 9.14
C ARG A 99 10.30 9.77 9.12
N PHE A 100 10.92 9.20 8.10
CA PHE A 100 12.37 9.21 7.94
C PHE A 100 12.72 9.90 6.63
N PHE A 101 13.18 11.15 6.72
CA PHE A 101 13.70 11.88 5.58
C PHE A 101 15.16 11.49 5.35
N PRO A 102 15.62 11.38 4.10
CA PRO A 102 17.05 11.28 3.84
C PRO A 102 17.74 12.53 4.40
N THR A 103 18.77 12.32 5.23
CA THR A 103 19.64 13.38 5.76
C THR A 103 20.68 13.80 4.75
#